data_AF-A0ABD1SJA0-F1
#
_entry.id   AF-A0ABD1SJA0-F1
#
_cell.length_a   1.000
_cell.length_b   1.000
_cell.length_c   1.000
_cell.angle_alpha   90.00
_cell.angle_beta   90.00
_cell.angle_gamma   90.00
#
_symmetry.space_group_name_H-M   'P 1'
#
loop_
_entity.id
_entity.type
_entity.pdbx_description
1 polymer ?
#
loop_
_entity_poly.entity_id
_entity_poly.type
_entity_poly.pdbx_seq_one_letter_code
_entity_poly.pdbx_strand_id
1 'polypeptide(L)'
;MIFAILCCITAAKVENRRLGVVQKHGLIDKPDETVPMTMFWLLPQFLLLAALDGIFECSAVMFFIGQSPLSTRRYLPLFVSGVFGVGVLGSVLSVYVTGKISERGGKLNWFQHTLNRSRLDKYYWTLAWLAAINLVIFIVVAIFYRYKESELQDLGAPEFGETDEPFDDNAKCCCC
;
A
#
# COMPACT_ATOMS: atom_id res chain seq x y z
N MET A 1 -1.05 6.59 -7.23
CA MET A 1 -2.15 5.82 -7.83
C MET A 1 -1.79 5.17 -9.17
N ILE A 2 -1.24 5.89 -10.15
CA ILE A 2 -0.83 5.28 -11.45
C ILE A 2 0.19 4.14 -11.25
N PHE A 3 1.25 4.36 -10.46
CA PHE A 3 2.22 3.32 -10.12
C PHE A 3 1.59 2.09 -9.44
N ALA A 4 0.58 2.29 -8.58
CA ALA A 4 -0.15 1.19 -7.95
C ALA A 4 -0.97 0.37 -8.96
N ILE A 5 -1.61 1.01 -9.93
CA ILE A 5 -2.33 0.32 -11.02
C ILE A 5 -1.34 -0.48 -11.86
N LEU A 6 -0.22 0.11 -12.27
CA LEU A 6 0.83 -0.58 -13.03
C LEU A 6 1.43 -1.75 -12.24
N CYS A 7 1.64 -1.60 -10.93
CA CYS A 7 2.09 -2.66 -10.04
C CYS A 7 1.09 -3.82 -10.03
N CYS A 8 -0.20 -3.55 -9.84
CA CYS A 8 -1.25 -4.58 -9.83
C CYS A 8 -1.36 -5.30 -11.19
N ILE A 9 -1.27 -4.57 -12.30
CA ILE A 9 -1.29 -5.16 -13.65
C ILE A 9 -0.07 -6.06 -13.87
N THR A 10 1.12 -5.61 -13.44
CA THR A 10 2.35 -6.38 -13.53
C THR A 10 2.26 -7.66 -12.71
N ALA A 11 1.78 -7.58 -11.47
CA ALA A 11 1.53 -8.73 -10.61
C ALA A 11 0.53 -9.73 -11.22
N ALA A 12 -0.59 -9.23 -11.78
CA ALA A 12 -1.56 -10.07 -12.48
C ALA A 12 -0.96 -10.77 -13.70
N LYS A 13 -0.06 -10.11 -14.44
CA LYS A 13 0.63 -10.71 -15.59
C LYS A 13 1.65 -11.77 -15.16
N VAL A 14 2.44 -11.49 -14.14
CA VAL A 14 3.43 -12.43 -13.58
C VAL A 14 2.71 -13.68 -13.05
N GLU A 15 1.59 -13.51 -12.35
CA GLU A 15 0.81 -14.62 -11.81
C GLU A 15 0.15 -15.46 -12.91
N ASN A 16 -0.40 -14.83 -13.96
CA ASN A 16 -0.90 -15.57 -15.13
C ASN A 16 0.19 -16.40 -15.82
N ARG A 17 1.42 -15.89 -15.86
CA ARG A 17 2.57 -16.63 -16.41
C ARG A 17 2.93 -17.82 -15.51
N ARG A 18 3.00 -17.62 -14.19
CA ARG A 18 3.25 -18.68 -13.21
C ARG A 18 2.20 -19.80 -13.32
N LEU A 19 0.92 -19.44 -13.32
CA LEU A 19 -0.18 -20.39 -13.48
C LEU A 19 -0.13 -21.13 -14.83
N GLY A 20 0.24 -20.45 -15.91
CA GLY A 20 0.42 -21.08 -17.22
C GLY A 20 1.55 -22.11 -17.26
N VAL A 21 2.65 -21.88 -16.53
CA VAL A 21 3.76 -22.85 -16.41
C VAL A 21 3.32 -24.06 -15.57
N VAL A 22 2.60 -23.83 -14.46
CA VAL A 22 2.06 -24.88 -13.59
C VAL A 22 1.10 -25.80 -14.35
N GLN A 23 0.20 -25.22 -15.16
CA GLN A 23 -0.75 -25.98 -15.99
C GLN A 23 -0.04 -26.83 -17.04
N LYS A 24 0.97 -26.28 -17.73
CA LYS A 24 1.71 -26.99 -18.78
C LYS A 24 2.49 -28.20 -18.27
N HIS A 25 2.96 -28.15 -17.02
CA HIS A 25 3.72 -29.23 -16.39
C HIS A 25 2.85 -30.17 -15.55
N GLY A 26 1.52 -29.97 -15.51
CA GLY A 26 0.60 -30.80 -14.72
C GLY A 26 0.82 -30.69 -13.21
N LEU A 27 1.45 -29.61 -12.73
CA LEU A 27 1.86 -29.42 -11.33
C LEU A 27 0.72 -28.91 -10.43
N ILE A 28 -0.54 -29.03 -10.88
CA ILE A 28 -1.70 -28.50 -10.16
C ILE A 28 -1.94 -29.27 -8.85
N ASP A 29 -1.71 -30.59 -8.86
CA ASP A 29 -1.94 -31.49 -7.72
C ASP A 29 -0.69 -31.78 -6.89
N LYS A 30 0.47 -31.22 -7.26
CA LYS A 30 1.73 -31.39 -6.53
C LYS A 30 2.22 -30.04 -5.99
N PRO A 31 1.88 -29.68 -4.75
CA PRO A 31 2.20 -28.38 -4.17
C PRO A 31 3.70 -28.20 -3.86
N ASP A 32 4.45 -29.29 -3.65
CA ASP A 32 5.86 -29.27 -3.23
C ASP A 32 6.87 -29.30 -4.40
N GLU A 33 6.38 -29.46 -5.64
CA GLU A 33 7.25 -29.56 -6.81
C GLU A 33 7.56 -28.15 -7.34
N THR A 34 8.85 -27.83 -7.44
CA THR A 34 9.32 -26.47 -7.73
C THR A 34 8.85 -26.04 -9.12
N VAL A 35 8.11 -24.92 -9.17
CA VAL A 35 7.74 -24.31 -10.45
C VAL A 35 9.02 -23.85 -11.13
N PRO A 36 9.37 -24.35 -12.34
CA PRO A 36 10.60 -23.98 -13.03
C PRO A 36 10.47 -22.57 -13.61
N MET A 37 10.55 -21.57 -12.74
CA MET A 37 10.46 -20.15 -13.09
C MET A 37 11.55 -19.38 -12.35
N THR A 38 12.19 -18.46 -13.06
CA THR A 38 13.23 -17.62 -12.48
C THR A 38 12.62 -16.56 -11.56
N MET A 39 13.22 -16.35 -10.39
CA MET A 39 12.78 -15.35 -9.39
C MET A 39 12.82 -13.91 -9.94
N PHE A 40 13.62 -13.66 -10.97
CA PHE A 40 13.71 -12.38 -11.68
C PHE A 40 12.38 -11.87 -12.24
N TRP A 41 11.37 -12.73 -12.46
CA TRP A 41 10.05 -12.29 -12.91
C TRP A 41 9.25 -11.52 -11.86
N LEU A 42 9.58 -11.65 -10.57
CA LEU A 42 8.96 -10.86 -9.51
C LEU A 42 9.65 -9.49 -9.33
N LEU A 43 10.85 -9.31 -9.88
CA LEU A 43 11.60 -8.06 -9.80
C LEU A 43 10.81 -6.84 -10.29
N PRO A 44 10.12 -6.85 -11.45
CA PRO A 44 9.39 -5.68 -11.93
C PRO A 44 8.22 -5.26 -11.01
N GLN A 45 7.50 -6.21 -10.40
CA GLN A 45 6.44 -5.86 -9.46
C GLN A 45 6.99 -5.26 -8.16
N PHE A 46 8.12 -5.76 -7.65
CA PHE A 46 8.73 -5.25 -6.41
C PHE A 46 9.36 -3.88 -6.59
N LEU A 47 9.97 -3.60 -7.75
CA LEU A 47 10.48 -2.26 -8.04
C LEU A 47 9.36 -1.23 -8.10
N LEU A 48 8.24 -1.56 -8.75
CA LEU A 48 7.07 -0.68 -8.80
C LEU A 48 6.46 -0.47 -7.40
N LEU A 49 6.43 -1.52 -6.57
CA LEU A 49 5.99 -1.45 -5.18
C LEU A 49 6.90 -0.56 -4.32
N ALA A 50 8.22 -0.71 -4.43
CA ALA A 50 9.14 0.16 -3.71
C ALA A 50 9.00 1.64 -4.12
N ALA A 51 8.86 1.89 -5.43
CA ALA A 51 8.65 3.24 -5.94
C ALA A 51 7.32 3.85 -5.47
N LEU A 52 6.24 3.06 -5.45
CA LEU A 52 4.93 3.58 -5.01
C LEU A 52 4.91 3.90 -3.53
N ASP A 53 5.50 3.05 -2.68
CA ASP A 53 5.54 3.26 -1.24
C ASP A 53 6.40 4.48 -0.89
N GLY A 54 7.59 4.61 -1.47
CA GLY A 54 8.47 5.76 -1.22
C GLY A 54 7.88 7.09 -1.69
N ILE A 55 7.26 7.13 -2.87
CA ILE A 55 6.60 8.35 -3.36
C ILE A 55 5.39 8.69 -2.49
N PHE A 56 4.61 7.69 -2.09
CA PHE A 56 3.42 7.89 -1.26
C PHE A 56 3.77 8.47 0.11
N GLU A 57 4.76 7.89 0.79
CA GLU A 57 5.20 8.35 2.12
C GLU A 57 5.70 9.80 2.07
N CYS A 58 6.62 10.11 1.15
CA CYS A 58 7.13 11.47 0.96
C CYS A 58 6.00 12.47 0.66
N SER A 59 5.11 12.13 -0.28
CA SER A 59 4.02 13.02 -0.70
C SER A 59 3.01 13.26 0.43
N ALA A 60 2.67 12.22 1.20
CA ALA A 60 1.74 12.32 2.31
C ALA A 60 2.31 13.24 3.39
N VAL A 61 3.55 13.02 3.82
CA VAL A 61 4.20 13.84 4.86
C VAL A 61 4.27 15.31 4.44
N MET A 62 4.72 15.60 3.22
CA MET A 62 4.80 16.98 2.72
C MET A 62 3.43 17.65 2.65
N PHE A 63 2.40 16.94 2.17
CA PHE A 63 1.04 17.47 2.12
C PHE A 63 0.49 17.79 3.51
N PHE A 64 0.65 16.87 4.45
CA PHE A 64 0.15 17.07 5.81
C PHE A 64 0.89 18.20 6.52
N ILE A 65 2.21 18.31 6.37
CA ILE A 65 2.98 19.42 6.94
C ILE A 65 2.55 20.76 6.33
N GLY A 66 2.33 20.82 5.02
CA GLY A 66 1.92 22.04 4.31
C GLY A 66 0.49 22.50 4.60
N GLN A 67 -0.44 21.57 4.89
CA GLN A 67 -1.85 21.89 5.13
C GLN A 67 -2.24 21.95 6.62
N SER A 68 -1.41 21.46 7.54
CA SER A 68 -1.74 21.42 8.98
C SER A 68 -1.33 22.70 9.70
N PRO A 69 -2.22 23.32 10.52
CA PRO A 69 -1.82 24.41 11.42
C PRO A 69 -0.83 23.90 12.47
N LEU A 70 0.08 24.78 12.94
CA LEU A 70 1.15 24.40 13.87
C LEU A 70 0.64 23.71 15.15
N SER A 71 -0.54 24.08 15.64
CA SER A 71 -1.15 23.52 16.86
C SER A 71 -1.57 22.05 16.74
N THR A 72 -1.86 21.54 15.54
CA THR A 72 -2.32 20.16 15.34
C THR A 72 -1.23 19.20 14.86
N ARG A 73 -0.03 19.71 14.55
CA ARG A 73 1.08 18.88 14.05
C ARG A 73 1.48 17.76 14.99
N ARG A 74 1.33 17.94 16.32
CA ARG A 74 1.62 16.90 17.31
C ARG A 74 0.75 15.63 17.17
N TYR A 75 -0.48 15.76 16.67
CA TYR A 75 -1.41 14.63 16.50
C TYR A 75 -1.29 13.96 15.13
N LEU A 76 -0.55 14.57 14.21
CA LEU A 76 -0.44 14.11 12.84
C LEU A 76 0.13 12.68 12.72
N PRO A 77 1.18 12.29 13.47
CA PRO A 77 1.69 10.91 13.41
C PRO A 77 0.64 9.88 13.85
N LEU A 78 -0.16 10.18 14.87
CA LEU A 78 -1.23 9.31 15.34
C LEU A 78 -2.33 9.15 14.28
N PHE A 79 -2.69 10.24 13.60
CA PHE A 79 -3.67 10.21 12.53
C PHE A 79 -3.17 9.40 11.33
N VAL A 80 -1.92 9.60 10.89
CA VAL A 80 -1.30 8.84 9.79
C VAL A 80 -1.25 7.35 10.13
N SER A 81 -0.84 7.00 11.34
CA SER A 81 -0.83 5.61 11.80
C SER A 81 -2.24 5.01 11.83
N GLY A 82 -3.24 5.76 12.28
CA GLY A 82 -4.65 5.35 12.26
C GLY A 82 -5.17 5.08 10.84
N VAL A 83 -4.89 5.99 9.90
CA VAL A 83 -5.29 5.82 8.49
C VAL A 83 -4.59 4.60 7.86
N PHE A 84 -3.30 4.40 8.15
CA PHE A 84 -2.59 3.21 7.70
C PHE A 84 -3.21 1.92 8.26
N GLY A 85 -3.54 1.90 9.55
CA GLY A 85 -4.23 0.79 10.19
C GLY A 85 -5.58 0.48 9.54
N VAL A 86 -6.39 1.50 9.25
CA VAL A 86 -7.64 1.34 8.51
C VAL A 86 -7.40 0.78 7.10
N GLY A 87 -6.31 1.19 6.44
CA GLY A 87 -5.88 0.63 5.15
C GLY A 87 -5.57 -0.87 5.22
N VAL A 88 -4.90 -1.32 6.28
CA VAL A 88 -4.61 -2.74 6.51
C VAL A 88 -5.90 -3.52 6.75
N LEU A 89 -6.81 -3.00 7.58
CA LEU A 89 -8.13 -3.61 7.79
C LEU A 89 -8.94 -3.70 6.48
N GLY A 90 -8.90 -2.64 5.67
CA GLY A 90 -9.53 -2.61 4.35
C GLY A 90 -8.94 -3.65 3.39
N SER A 91 -7.64 -3.92 3.49
CA SER A 91 -6.96 -4.95 2.70
C SER A 91 -7.45 -6.35 3.05
N VAL A 92 -7.59 -6.66 4.35
CA VAL A 92 -8.16 -7.94 4.81
C VAL A 92 -9.62 -8.07 4.39
N LEU A 93 -10.40 -7.01 4.53
CA LEU A 93 -11.79 -6.98 4.11
C LEU A 93 -11.94 -7.19 2.60
N SER A 94 -11.07 -6.59 1.79
CA SER A 94 -11.06 -6.77 0.33
C SER A 94 -10.86 -8.23 -0.06
N VAL A 95 -9.92 -8.93 0.58
CA VAL A 95 -9.70 -10.37 0.39
C VAL A 95 -10.94 -11.16 0.77
N TYR A 96 -11.52 -10.89 1.94
CA TYR A 96 -12.73 -11.58 2.42
C TYR A 96 -13.93 -11.39 1.48
N VAL A 97 -14.21 -10.15 1.09
CA VAL A 97 -15.32 -9.81 0.18
C VAL A 97 -15.11 -10.48 -1.17
N THR A 98 -13.90 -10.43 -1.71
CA THR A 98 -13.59 -11.05 -2.99
C THR A 98 -13.70 -12.58 -2.94
N GLY A 99 -13.25 -13.21 -1.86
CA GLY A 99 -13.42 -14.64 -1.61
C GLY A 99 -14.90 -15.03 -1.55
N LYS A 100 -15.71 -14.28 -0.81
CA LYS A 100 -17.16 -14.52 -0.71
C LYS A 100 -17.90 -14.31 -2.03
N ILE A 101 -17.51 -13.30 -2.80
CA ILE A 101 -18.08 -13.04 -4.14
C ILE A 101 -17.71 -14.19 -5.09
N SER A 102 -16.47 -14.67 -5.02
CA SER A 102 -16.00 -15.79 -5.85
C SER A 102 -16.75 -17.09 -5.57
N GLU A 103 -17.12 -17.35 -4.32
CA GLU A 103 -17.88 -18.55 -3.92
C GLU A 103 -19.35 -18.46 -4.36
N ARG A 104 -19.87 -17.23 -4.54
CA ARG A 104 -21.24 -16.97 -4.95
C ARG A 104 -21.45 -17.45 -6.40
N GLY A 105 -22.23 -18.52 -6.56
CA GLY A 105 -22.55 -19.13 -7.86
C GLY A 105 -21.98 -20.54 -8.06
N GLY A 106 -21.58 -21.24 -6.99
CA GLY A 106 -21.14 -22.63 -7.05
C GLY A 106 -19.76 -22.83 -7.66
N LYS A 107 -18.99 -21.74 -7.83
CA LYS A 107 -17.61 -21.76 -8.31
C LYS A 107 -16.65 -21.85 -7.12
N LEU A 108 -15.51 -22.51 -7.32
CA LEU A 108 -14.45 -22.58 -6.30
C LEU A 108 -14.02 -21.17 -5.88
N ASN A 109 -13.83 -20.97 -4.57
CA ASN A 109 -13.23 -19.74 -4.02
C ASN A 109 -11.88 -19.46 -4.70
N TRP A 110 -11.59 -18.21 -5.06
CA TRP A 110 -10.29 -17.85 -5.64
C TRP A 110 -9.14 -18.16 -4.69
N PHE A 111 -9.35 -18.12 -3.37
CA PHE A 111 -8.36 -18.50 -2.37
C PHE A 111 -8.54 -19.97 -1.98
N GLN A 112 -7.72 -20.83 -2.55
CA GLN A 112 -7.71 -22.28 -2.29
C GLN A 112 -6.61 -22.66 -1.29
N HIS A 113 -6.72 -23.86 -0.70
CA HIS A 113 -5.72 -24.39 0.24
C HIS A 113 -4.31 -24.55 -0.40
N THR A 114 -4.22 -24.65 -1.73
CA THR A 114 -2.96 -24.68 -2.47
C THR A 114 -2.83 -23.49 -3.41
N LEU A 115 -1.66 -22.84 -3.41
CA LEU A 115 -1.35 -21.68 -4.25
C LEU A 115 -1.49 -21.99 -5.75
N ASN A 116 -1.24 -23.23 -6.16
CA ASN A 116 -1.34 -23.67 -7.55
C ASN A 116 -2.79 -23.76 -8.05
N ARG A 117 -3.75 -24.00 -7.14
CA ARG A 117 -5.19 -24.04 -7.43
C ARG A 117 -5.86 -22.69 -7.21
N SER A 118 -5.21 -21.82 -6.44
CA SER A 118 -5.65 -20.46 -6.15
C SER A 118 -5.57 -19.56 -7.39
N ARG A 119 -6.54 -18.66 -7.55
CA ARG A 119 -6.68 -17.74 -8.70
C ARG A 119 -6.31 -16.32 -8.29
N LEU A 120 -5.07 -16.12 -7.82
CA LEU A 120 -4.55 -14.81 -7.42
C LEU A 120 -4.54 -13.82 -8.59
N ASP A 121 -4.45 -14.31 -9.84
CA ASP A 121 -4.58 -13.50 -11.05
C ASP A 121 -5.85 -12.66 -11.05
N LYS A 122 -6.98 -13.26 -10.62
CA LYS A 122 -8.28 -12.58 -10.55
C LYS A 122 -8.31 -11.53 -9.45
N TYR A 123 -7.71 -11.84 -8.30
CA TYR A 123 -7.61 -10.89 -7.20
C TYR A 123 -6.78 -9.65 -7.57
N TYR A 124 -5.62 -9.83 -8.23
CA TYR A 124 -4.82 -8.69 -8.69
C TYR A 124 -5.54 -7.83 -9.74
N TRP A 125 -6.34 -8.44 -10.61
CA TRP A 125 -7.23 -7.69 -11.50
C TRP A 125 -8.31 -6.90 -10.75
N THR A 126 -8.91 -7.47 -9.71
CA THR A 126 -9.87 -6.73 -8.87
C THR A 126 -9.22 -5.55 -8.14
N LEU A 127 -7.99 -5.72 -7.65
CA LEU A 127 -7.22 -4.63 -7.04
C LEU A 127 -6.89 -3.53 -8.05
N ALA A 128 -6.54 -3.88 -9.29
CA ALA A 128 -6.30 -2.90 -10.34
C ALA A 128 -7.56 -2.08 -10.66
N TRP A 129 -8.73 -2.72 -10.73
CA TRP A 129 -10.02 -2.03 -10.89
C TRP A 129 -10.35 -1.12 -9.71
N LEU A 130 -10.14 -1.60 -8.48
CA LEU A 130 -10.38 -0.82 -7.27
C LEU A 130 -9.46 0.42 -7.22
N ALA A 131 -8.19 0.26 -7.57
CA ALA A 131 -7.24 1.37 -7.65
C ALA A 131 -7.60 2.36 -8.77
N ALA A 132 -8.14 1.90 -9.90
CA ALA A 132 -8.62 2.78 -10.97
C ALA A 132 -9.85 3.59 -10.53
N ILE A 133 -10.81 2.97 -9.84
CA ILE A 133 -11.96 3.68 -9.26
C ILE A 133 -11.49 4.71 -8.23
N ASN A 134 -10.55 4.32 -7.35
CA ASN A 134 -9.97 5.24 -6.37
C ASN A 134 -9.30 6.44 -7.05
N LEU A 135 -8.57 6.23 -8.16
CA LEU A 135 -7.97 7.31 -8.93
C LEU A 135 -9.03 8.27 -9.49
N VAL A 136 -10.14 7.77 -10.01
CA VAL A 136 -11.23 8.61 -10.52
C VAL A 136 -11.83 9.46 -9.40
N ILE A 137 -12.12 8.84 -8.25
CA ILE A 137 -12.63 9.55 -7.07
C ILE A 137 -11.62 10.61 -6.62
N PHE A 138 -10.33 10.26 -6.57
CA PHE A 138 -9.27 11.19 -6.20
C PHE A 138 -9.20 12.39 -7.15
N ILE A 139 -9.30 12.18 -8.47
CA ILE A 139 -9.31 13.27 -9.46
C ILE A 139 -10.53 14.18 -9.25
N VAL A 140 -11.72 13.59 -9.05
CA VAL A 140 -12.94 14.36 -8.78
C VAL A 140 -12.75 15.22 -7.54
N VAL A 141 -12.31 14.62 -6.44
CA VAL A 141 -12.05 15.36 -5.19
C VAL A 141 -10.97 16.42 -5.38
N ALA A 142 -9.88 16.12 -6.10
CA ALA A 142 -8.80 17.08 -6.36
C ALA A 142 -9.26 18.30 -7.16
N ILE A 143 -10.20 18.12 -8.11
CA ILE A 143 -10.80 19.23 -8.86
C ILE A 143 -11.69 20.09 -7.95
N PHE A 144 -12.43 19.46 -7.04
CA PHE A 144 -13.27 20.18 -6.07
C PHE A 144 -12.50 20.75 -4.88
N TYR A 145 -11.29 20.26 -4.60
CA TYR A 145 -10.49 20.68 -3.47
C TYR A 145 -9.82 22.01 -3.78
N ARG A 146 -10.28 23.06 -3.10
CA ARG A 146 -9.67 24.38 -3.20
C ARG A 146 -8.35 24.39 -2.43
N TYR A 147 -7.24 24.29 -3.15
CA TYR A 147 -5.91 24.42 -2.56
C TYR A 147 -5.83 25.80 -1.87
N LYS A 148 -5.53 25.82 -0.57
CA LYS A 148 -5.05 27.06 0.05
C LYS A 148 -3.66 27.31 -0.50
N GLU A 149 -3.46 28.42 -1.21
CA GLU A 149 -2.13 28.97 -1.44
C GLU A 149 -1.50 29.25 -0.08
N SER A 150 -0.71 28.29 0.41
CA SER A 150 0.21 28.51 1.51
C SER A 150 1.39 29.26 0.93
N GLU A 151 1.60 30.49 1.39
CA GLU A 151 2.81 31.29 1.17
C GLU A 151 4.05 30.52 1.63
N LEU A 152 4.56 29.65 0.76
CA LEU A 152 5.72 28.80 1.01
C LEU A 152 6.95 29.27 0.22
N GLN A 153 6.98 30.56 -0.14
CA GLN A 153 8.16 31.18 -0.73
C GLN A 153 9.11 31.82 0.31
N ASP A 154 8.81 31.78 1.61
CA ASP A 154 9.61 32.49 2.63
C ASP A 154 10.03 31.66 3.88
N LEU A 155 9.81 30.34 3.91
CA LEU A 155 10.36 29.52 4.98
C LEU A 155 11.22 28.41 4.36
N GLY A 156 12.53 28.62 4.48
CA GLY A 156 13.57 27.68 4.11
C GLY A 156 13.33 26.27 4.66
N ALA A 157 14.03 25.33 4.03
CA ALA A 157 13.97 23.89 4.29
C ALA A 157 13.70 23.56 5.78
N PRO A 158 12.80 22.60 6.08
CA PRO A 158 12.65 22.13 7.45
C PRO A 158 13.97 21.52 7.90
N GLU A 159 14.70 22.23 8.75
CA GLU A 159 15.75 21.62 9.56
C GLU A 159 15.06 20.52 10.37
N PHE A 160 15.55 19.30 10.17
CA PHE A 160 15.21 18.15 11.00
C PHE A 160 15.83 18.44 12.37
N GLY A 161 15.11 19.21 13.20
CA GLY A 161 15.50 19.48 14.56
C GLY A 161 15.63 18.16 15.31
N GLU A 162 16.85 17.88 15.74
CA GLU A 162 17.18 16.90 16.77
C GLU A 162 16.15 17.01 17.90
N THR A 163 15.72 15.85 18.41
CA THR A 163 14.91 15.78 19.62
C THR A 163 15.77 16.27 20.79
N ASP A 164 15.83 17.59 21.00
CA ASP A 164 16.35 18.18 22.22
C ASP A 164 15.31 17.96 23.32
N GLU A 165 15.28 16.75 23.89
CA GLU A 165 14.79 16.60 25.25
C GLU A 165 15.75 17.39 26.16
N PRO A 166 15.30 18.41 26.90
CA PRO A 166 16.17 19.08 27.84
C PRO A 166 16.55 18.09 28.94
N PHE A 167 17.82 17.73 29.01
CA PHE A 167 18.41 17.10 30.18
C PHE A 167 18.25 18.08 31.36
N ASP A 168 17.35 17.75 32.28
CA ASP A 168 17.06 18.55 33.47
C ASP A 168 18.21 18.46 34.48
N ASP A 169 19.15 19.40 34.39
CA ASP A 169 20.26 19.58 35.35
C ASP A 169 19.80 20.09 36.74
N ASN A 170 18.49 20.21 36.99
CA ASN A 170 17.91 20.68 38.26
C ASN A 170 17.20 19.58 39.06
N ALA A 171 17.64 18.32 38.92
CA ALA A 171 17.48 17.35 39.99
C ALA A 171 18.31 17.81 41.20
N LYS A 172 17.69 18.65 42.05
CA LYS A 172 18.14 18.89 43.42
C LYS A 172 18.50 17.55 44.03
N CYS A 173 19.78 17.39 44.35
CA CYS A 173 20.26 16.39 45.30
C CYS A 173 19.42 16.48 46.58
N CYS A 174 18.38 15.66 46.68
CA CYS A 174 17.79 15.32 47.96
C CYS A 174 18.78 14.36 48.64
N CYS A 175 19.67 14.95 49.44
CA CYS A 175 20.38 14.23 50.48
C CYS A 175 19.37 13.53 51.41
N CYS A 176 19.49 12.21 51.52
CA CYS A 176 19.38 11.42 52.74
C CYS A 176 20.30 10.20 52.57
#